data_AF-A0A8H7W923-F1
#
_entry.id   AF-A0A8H7W923-F1
#
_cell.length_a   1.000
_cell.length_b   1.000
_cell.length_c   1.000
_cell.angle_alpha   90.00
_cell.angle_beta   90.00
_cell.angle_gamma   90.00
#
_symmetry.space_group_name_H-M   'P 1'
#
loop_
_entity.id
_entity.type
_entity.pdbx_description
1 polymer ?
#
loop_
_entity_poly.entity_id
_entity_poly.type
_entity_poly.pdbx_seq_one_letter_code
_entity_poly.pdbx_strand_id
1 'polypeptide(L)'
;MPIPIEIHNGKKTVTVLGMSPLPVHPHLPSSISNTPAENNPEVMNALSSKLGLSPTLQFHDVYSLSGPSEPIIWFKQTIGHACGSIGLLHCLINGTARHHLQPNSLALQIRDAAIPLKMEERAQMLYDNDAFLSAHQSVAEIGDTSAPSADAGDRLGQHFVAFVKGDDGCLWELEGSRMGPLNRGFLGEEGLLSQRGVELGIGRVIDMEKRSGGGDLRFSCIALAGGEE
;
A
#
# COMPACT_ATOMS: atom_id res chain seq x y z
N MET A 1 -15.18 -6.24 -31.17
CA MET A 1 -15.61 -4.86 -31.47
C MET A 1 -15.58 -4.08 -30.16
N PRO A 2 -15.07 -2.83 -30.11
CA PRO A 2 -15.17 -2.03 -28.90
C PRO A 2 -16.64 -1.66 -28.65
N ILE A 3 -17.11 -1.86 -27.43
CA ILE A 3 -18.41 -1.35 -26.98
C ILE A 3 -18.13 0.03 -26.36
N PRO A 4 -18.80 1.11 -26.80
CA PRO A 4 -18.62 2.42 -26.18
C PRO A 4 -19.20 2.39 -24.76
N ILE A 5 -18.42 2.88 -23.79
CA ILE A 5 -18.88 3.04 -22.40
C ILE A 5 -19.36 4.48 -22.25
N GLU A 6 -20.68 4.67 -22.26
CA GLU A 6 -21.28 5.94 -21.83
C GLU A 6 -21.23 6.05 -20.30
N ILE A 7 -20.76 7.19 -19.79
CA ILE A 7 -20.68 7.47 -18.36
C ILE A 7 -21.99 8.12 -17.93
N HIS A 8 -22.79 7.43 -17.11
CA HIS A 8 -24.01 7.98 -16.53
C HIS A 8 -23.85 8.27 -15.03
N ASN A 9 -24.26 9.49 -14.65
CA ASN A 9 -24.38 10.08 -13.32
C ASN A 9 -24.17 9.20 -12.06
N GLY A 10 -23.18 9.61 -11.25
CA GLY A 10 -23.39 9.80 -9.80
C GLY A 10 -23.07 8.64 -8.84
N LYS A 11 -21.88 8.75 -8.20
CA LYS A 11 -21.45 8.13 -6.92
C LYS A 11 -21.55 6.59 -6.77
N LYS A 12 -20.40 5.91 -6.54
CA LYS A 12 -20.20 4.74 -5.62
C LYS A 12 -18.74 4.25 -5.55
N THR A 13 -18.37 3.62 -4.43
CA THR A 13 -17.08 2.95 -4.09
C THR A 13 -17.08 1.46 -4.52
N VAL A 14 -16.07 0.58 -4.33
CA VAL A 14 -15.07 0.32 -3.24
C VAL A 14 -13.75 -0.25 -3.82
N THR A 15 -12.71 -0.44 -2.99
CA THR A 15 -11.41 -1.15 -3.09
C THR A 15 -11.43 -2.65 -3.51
N VAL A 16 -10.28 -3.21 -3.96
CA VAL A 16 -10.08 -4.62 -4.39
C VAL A 16 -9.19 -5.46 -3.44
N LEU A 17 -9.36 -6.78 -3.53
CA LEU A 17 -8.83 -7.86 -2.67
C LEU A 17 -8.26 -9.01 -3.50
N GLY A 18 -7.18 -9.64 -3.03
CA GLY A 18 -6.60 -10.82 -3.67
C GLY A 18 -5.59 -11.60 -2.83
N MET A 19 -6.05 -12.37 -1.84
CA MET A 19 -5.34 -13.59 -1.41
C MET A 19 -6.33 -14.76 -1.40
N SER A 20 -6.07 -15.78 -2.23
CA SER A 20 -6.85 -17.01 -2.18
C SER A 20 -6.65 -17.70 -0.82
N PRO A 21 -7.72 -18.18 -0.16
CA PRO A 21 -7.55 -19.03 1.00
C PRO A 21 -6.81 -20.30 0.58
N LEU A 22 -5.70 -20.60 1.24
CA LEU A 22 -5.06 -21.91 1.13
C LEU A 22 -6.07 -23.00 1.54
N PRO A 23 -6.07 -24.17 0.87
CA PRO A 23 -6.97 -25.26 1.23
C PRO A 23 -6.69 -25.69 2.68
N VAL A 24 -7.71 -25.64 3.53
CA VAL A 24 -7.61 -26.11 4.91
C VAL A 24 -7.45 -27.63 4.89
N HIS A 25 -6.23 -28.11 5.08
CA HIS A 25 -5.97 -29.54 5.24
C HIS A 25 -6.67 -30.05 6.51
N PRO A 26 -7.53 -31.08 6.42
CA PRO A 26 -8.09 -31.69 7.61
C PRO A 26 -6.97 -32.44 8.36
N HIS A 27 -6.98 -32.33 9.70
CA HIS A 27 -6.06 -32.97 10.65
C HIS A 27 -4.64 -32.38 10.76
N LEU A 28 -4.52 -31.16 11.31
CA LEU A 28 -3.39 -30.87 12.21
C LEU A 28 -3.76 -31.24 13.66
N PRO A 29 -2.81 -31.76 14.47
CA PRO A 29 -3.05 -32.02 15.89
C PRO A 29 -3.24 -30.71 16.67
N SER A 30 -4.11 -30.75 17.67
CA SER A 30 -4.57 -29.60 18.46
C SER A 30 -3.50 -28.89 19.31
N SER A 31 -2.25 -29.36 19.28
CA SER A 31 -1.09 -28.74 19.91
C SER A 31 -0.31 -27.77 19.00
N ILE A 32 -0.64 -27.71 17.70
CA ILE A 32 0.03 -26.83 16.73
C ILE A 32 -0.83 -25.59 16.47
N SER A 33 -0.32 -24.41 16.85
CA SER A 33 -0.96 -23.15 16.49
C SER A 33 -0.77 -22.87 14.99
N ASN A 34 -1.87 -22.76 14.25
CA ASN A 34 -1.88 -22.33 12.85
C ASN A 34 -1.75 -20.80 12.71
N THR A 35 -0.93 -20.16 13.53
CA THR A 35 -0.61 -18.74 13.37
C THR A 35 0.20 -18.58 12.08
N PRO A 36 -0.24 -17.74 11.12
CA PRO A 36 0.56 -17.46 9.93
C PRO A 36 1.95 -16.96 10.32
N ALA A 37 3.00 -17.51 9.73
CA ALA A 37 4.34 -16.99 9.94
C ALA A 37 4.44 -15.58 9.32
N GLU A 38 4.91 -14.62 10.11
CA GLU A 38 5.14 -13.26 9.66
C GLU A 38 6.16 -13.24 8.50
N ASN A 39 5.86 -12.50 7.43
CA ASN A 39 6.75 -12.36 6.28
C ASN A 39 7.90 -11.37 6.59
N ASN A 40 8.81 -11.84 7.45
CA ASN A 40 9.91 -11.07 8.03
C ASN A 40 11.21 -11.90 7.88
N PRO A 41 12.32 -11.33 7.36
CA PRO A 41 13.56 -12.07 7.17
C PRO A 41 14.10 -12.73 8.44
N GLU A 42 13.95 -12.11 9.62
CA GLU A 42 14.40 -12.70 10.89
C GLU A 42 13.60 -13.96 11.24
N VAL A 43 12.27 -13.89 11.10
CA VAL A 43 11.36 -15.03 11.31
C VAL A 43 11.64 -16.16 10.32
N MET A 44 11.85 -15.82 9.04
CA MET A 44 12.16 -16.79 7.99
C MET A 44 13.56 -17.41 8.17
N ASN A 45 14.56 -16.64 8.61
CA ASN A 45 15.89 -17.15 8.95
C ASN A 45 15.86 -18.06 10.18
N ALA A 46 15.13 -17.69 11.22
CA ALA A 46 14.96 -18.50 12.43
C ALA A 46 14.23 -19.83 12.15
N LEU A 47 13.19 -19.79 11.31
CA LEU A 47 12.49 -21.00 10.84
C LEU A 47 13.42 -21.85 9.97
N SER A 48 14.08 -21.25 8.98
CA SER A 48 14.93 -21.96 8.03
C SER A 48 16.15 -22.61 8.70
N SER A 49 16.73 -21.96 9.71
CA SER A 49 17.78 -22.56 10.55
C SER A 49 17.28 -23.80 11.30
N LYS A 50 16.07 -23.76 11.88
CA LYS A 50 15.43 -24.92 12.53
C LYS A 50 15.10 -26.05 11.54
N LEU A 51 14.85 -25.71 10.27
CA LEU A 51 14.64 -26.66 9.17
C LEU A 51 15.95 -27.18 8.53
N GLY A 52 17.11 -26.73 9.03
CA GLY A 52 18.43 -27.20 8.58
C GLY A 52 19.05 -26.46 7.39
N LEU A 53 18.57 -25.26 7.06
CA LEU A 53 19.21 -24.41 6.06
C LEU A 53 20.62 -24.00 6.53
N SER A 54 21.61 -24.12 5.64
CA SER A 54 22.99 -23.69 5.89
C SER A 54 23.04 -22.19 6.21
N PRO A 55 23.84 -21.75 7.20
CA PRO A 55 24.04 -20.32 7.50
C PRO A 55 24.73 -19.53 6.36
N THR A 56 25.18 -20.21 5.30
CA THR A 56 25.65 -19.60 4.05
C THR A 56 24.52 -19.01 3.19
N LEU A 57 23.25 -19.25 3.55
CA LEU A 57 22.08 -18.67 2.90
C LEU A 57 21.21 -17.99 3.96
N GLN A 58 20.78 -16.77 3.69
CA GLN A 58 19.91 -15.99 4.56
C GLN A 58 18.85 -15.27 3.71
N PHE A 59 17.65 -15.15 4.27
CA PHE A 59 16.64 -14.22 3.80
C PHE A 59 17.06 -12.80 4.20
N HIS A 60 16.85 -11.85 3.29
CA HIS A 60 17.07 -10.42 3.48
C HIS A 60 15.90 -9.66 2.86
N ASP A 61 15.65 -8.44 3.31
CA ASP A 61 14.68 -7.56 2.64
C ASP A 61 15.14 -7.18 1.24
N VAL A 62 14.21 -7.28 0.28
CA VAL A 62 14.44 -6.89 -1.11
C VAL A 62 14.45 -5.35 -1.25
N TYR A 63 13.74 -4.64 -0.37
CA TYR A 63 13.74 -3.19 -0.26
C TYR A 63 14.51 -2.75 0.98
N SER A 64 15.74 -2.27 0.77
CA SER A 64 16.67 -1.82 1.82
C SER A 64 17.15 -0.37 1.62
N LEU A 65 16.47 0.37 0.74
CA LEU A 65 16.77 1.76 0.44
C LEU A 65 16.44 2.67 1.64
N SER A 66 17.21 3.76 1.73
CA SER A 66 17.08 4.84 2.71
C SER A 66 17.89 6.04 2.20
N GLY A 67 17.57 7.24 2.69
CA GLY A 67 18.29 8.47 2.39
C GLY A 67 17.65 9.35 1.30
N PRO A 68 18.20 10.56 1.08
CA PRO A 68 17.59 11.59 0.23
C PRO A 68 17.61 11.29 -1.27
N SER A 69 18.28 10.19 -1.69
CA SER A 69 18.32 9.72 -3.07
C SER A 69 17.17 8.78 -3.44
N GLU A 70 16.28 8.42 -2.51
CA GLU A 70 15.09 7.65 -2.85
C GLU A 70 14.10 8.49 -3.67
N PRO A 71 13.59 7.98 -4.81
CA PRO A 71 12.66 8.73 -5.67
C PRO A 71 11.25 8.88 -5.06
N ILE A 72 10.93 8.05 -4.07
CA ILE A 72 9.70 8.07 -3.27
C ILE A 72 10.00 7.65 -1.83
N ILE A 73 9.17 8.06 -0.87
CA ILE A 73 9.13 7.55 0.51
C ILE A 73 7.91 6.64 0.65
N TRP A 74 8.14 5.39 1.04
CA TRP A 74 7.11 4.37 1.27
C TRP A 74 7.19 3.83 2.70
N PHE A 75 6.03 3.51 3.28
CA PHE A 75 5.86 2.92 4.61
C PHE A 75 5.21 1.54 4.50
N LYS A 76 5.82 0.55 5.16
CA LYS A 76 5.18 -0.72 5.50
C LYS A 76 4.06 -0.45 6.51
N GLN A 77 2.90 -1.07 6.32
CA GLN A 77 1.78 -0.92 7.24
C GLN A 77 1.90 -1.89 8.41
N THR A 78 2.15 -1.33 9.60
CA THR A 78 2.13 -2.03 10.90
C THR A 78 0.95 -1.60 11.79
N ILE A 79 0.27 -0.51 11.43
CA ILE A 79 -0.90 0.01 12.14
C ILE A 79 -2.18 -0.64 11.57
N GLY A 80 -2.95 -1.30 12.43
CA GLY A 80 -4.20 -1.96 12.07
C GLY A 80 -5.22 -0.97 11.47
N HIS A 81 -5.89 -1.35 10.39
CA HIS A 81 -6.90 -0.55 9.67
C HIS A 81 -6.43 0.82 9.12
N ALA A 82 -5.15 1.19 9.23
CA ALA A 82 -4.62 2.46 8.77
C ALA A 82 -4.31 2.55 7.25
N CYS A 83 -4.69 1.55 6.45
CA CYS A 83 -4.37 1.47 5.01
C CYS A 83 -4.79 2.73 4.24
N GLY A 84 -5.99 3.28 4.51
CA GLY A 84 -6.45 4.53 3.90
C GLY A 84 -5.61 5.76 4.31
N SER A 85 -5.27 5.88 5.60
CA SER A 85 -4.45 7.00 6.11
C SER A 85 -2.99 6.92 5.65
N ILE A 86 -2.42 5.72 5.56
CA ILE A 86 -1.06 5.49 5.02
C ILE A 86 -1.04 5.72 3.51
N GLY A 87 -2.06 5.28 2.77
CA GLY A 87 -2.22 5.58 1.34
C GLY A 87 -2.36 7.08 1.07
N LEU A 88 -3.11 7.82 1.89
CA LEU A 88 -3.18 9.28 1.83
C LEU A 88 -1.82 9.92 2.13
N LEU A 89 -1.12 9.47 3.19
CA LEU A 89 0.22 9.95 3.53
C LEU A 89 1.19 9.74 2.35
N HIS A 90 1.19 8.55 1.73
CA HIS A 90 1.96 8.25 0.52
C HIS A 90 1.68 9.23 -0.63
N CYS A 91 0.42 9.59 -0.87
CA CYS A 91 0.06 10.59 -1.88
C CYS A 91 0.55 12.00 -1.52
N LEU A 92 0.50 12.39 -0.24
CA LEU A 92 0.82 13.76 0.19
C LEU A 92 2.32 14.06 0.21
N ILE A 93 3.16 13.11 0.64
CA ILE A 93 4.60 13.36 0.88
C ILE A 93 5.50 13.13 -0.35
N ASN A 94 4.93 12.63 -1.44
CA ASN A 94 5.61 12.22 -2.67
C ASN A 94 5.12 13.03 -3.89
N GLY A 95 5.93 13.05 -4.94
CA GLY A 95 5.61 13.73 -6.20
C GLY A 95 5.24 15.21 -6.01
N THR A 96 4.36 15.73 -6.86
CA THR A 96 3.98 17.16 -6.87
C THR A 96 3.28 17.60 -5.58
N ALA A 97 2.45 16.75 -4.98
CA ALA A 97 1.60 17.09 -3.83
C ALA A 97 2.39 17.64 -2.64
N ARG A 98 3.61 17.12 -2.40
CA ARG A 98 4.48 17.56 -1.30
C ARG A 98 4.82 19.05 -1.34
N HIS A 99 4.83 19.66 -2.54
CA HIS A 99 5.14 21.07 -2.74
C HIS A 99 3.96 22.00 -2.40
N HIS A 100 2.77 21.44 -2.16
CA HIS A 100 1.58 22.17 -1.71
C HIS A 100 1.33 22.01 -0.20
N LEU A 101 2.15 21.23 0.51
CA LEU A 101 2.07 21.09 1.96
C LEU A 101 2.55 22.37 2.66
N GLN A 102 1.84 22.76 3.72
CA GLN A 102 2.25 23.91 4.54
C GLN A 102 3.58 23.61 5.27
N PRO A 103 4.51 24.58 5.37
CA PRO A 103 5.73 24.43 6.16
C PRO A 103 5.44 23.97 7.59
N ASN A 104 6.29 23.10 8.13
CA ASN A 104 6.15 22.49 9.46
C ASN A 104 4.87 21.64 9.67
N SER A 105 4.11 21.31 8.62
CA SER A 105 2.97 20.38 8.73
C SER A 105 3.41 18.97 9.16
N LEU A 106 2.52 18.24 9.84
CA LEU A 106 2.77 16.88 10.32
C LEU A 106 3.25 15.94 9.18
N ALA A 107 2.68 16.05 7.99
CA ALA A 107 3.09 15.25 6.83
C ALA A 107 4.54 15.49 6.41
N LEU A 108 5.03 16.74 6.46
CA LEU A 108 6.44 17.04 6.19
C LEU A 108 7.35 16.57 7.33
N GLN A 109 6.93 16.73 8.59
CA GLN A 109 7.71 16.23 9.74
C GLN A 109 7.90 14.70 9.68
N ILE A 110 6.82 13.96 9.41
CA ILE A 110 6.85 12.49 9.20
C ILE A 110 7.75 12.14 8.02
N ARG A 111 7.63 12.86 6.90
CA ARG A 111 8.46 12.64 5.71
C ARG A 111 9.93 12.80 6.02
N ASP A 112 10.32 13.91 6.63
CA ASP A 112 11.73 14.25 6.84
C ASP A 112 12.38 13.35 7.92
N ALA A 113 11.61 12.93 8.93
CA ALA A 113 12.02 11.88 9.86
C ALA A 113 12.15 10.49 9.20
N ALA A 114 11.38 10.20 8.15
CA ALA A 114 11.40 8.93 7.43
C ALA A 114 12.55 8.78 6.43
N ILE A 115 13.11 9.88 5.90
CA ILE A 115 14.22 9.88 4.93
C ILE A 115 15.41 9.03 5.39
N PRO A 116 16.01 9.22 6.58
CA PRO A 116 17.20 8.47 6.98
C PRO A 116 16.93 7.00 7.37
N LEU A 117 15.66 6.61 7.53
CA LEU A 117 15.26 5.32 8.09
C LEU A 117 15.02 4.27 6.99
N LYS A 118 15.35 3.00 7.29
CA LYS A 118 14.97 1.85 6.45
C LYS A 118 13.53 1.42 6.71
N MET A 119 13.01 0.50 5.88
CA MET A 119 11.63 0.00 5.93
C MET A 119 11.05 -0.22 7.34
N GLU A 120 11.66 -1.07 8.16
CA GLU A 120 11.10 -1.44 9.46
C GLU A 120 11.24 -0.30 10.50
N GLU A 121 12.38 0.38 10.53
CA GLU A 121 12.60 1.56 11.39
C GLU A 121 11.60 2.68 11.06
N ARG A 122 11.30 2.87 9.76
CA ARG A 122 10.36 3.86 9.24
C ARG A 122 8.91 3.48 9.56
N ALA A 123 8.58 2.20 9.53
CA ALA A 123 7.26 1.69 9.93
C ALA A 123 7.04 1.82 11.44
N GLN A 124 8.06 1.50 12.24
CA GLN A 124 8.04 1.69 13.70
C GLN A 124 7.93 3.17 14.06
N MET A 125 8.69 4.06 13.42
CA MET A 125 8.59 5.51 13.63
C MET A 125 7.18 6.06 13.35
N LEU A 126 6.48 5.54 12.33
CA LEU A 126 5.09 5.93 12.06
C LEU A 126 4.11 5.34 13.08
N TYR A 127 4.37 4.12 13.56
CA TYR A 127 3.58 3.47 14.62
C TYR A 127 3.68 4.24 15.95
N ASP A 128 4.86 4.70 16.32
CA ASP A 128 5.11 5.48 17.54
C ASP A 128 4.74 6.97 17.42
N ASN A 129 4.14 7.39 16.29
CA ASN A 129 3.79 8.79 16.05
C ASN A 129 2.38 9.10 16.57
N ASP A 130 2.28 9.51 17.84
CA ASP A 130 1.01 9.90 18.50
C ASP A 130 0.16 10.88 17.68
N ALA A 131 0.78 11.85 17.00
CA ALA A 131 0.07 12.84 16.20
C ALA A 131 -0.56 12.23 14.94
N PHE A 132 0.13 11.28 14.29
CA PHE A 132 -0.42 10.51 13.17
C PHE A 132 -1.53 9.57 13.64
N LEU A 133 -1.33 8.86 14.75
CA LEU A 133 -2.35 7.97 15.32
C LEU A 133 -3.62 8.73 15.72
N SER A 134 -3.48 9.88 16.38
CA SER A 134 -4.61 10.74 16.75
C SER A 134 -5.36 11.27 15.53
N ALA A 135 -4.63 11.72 14.48
CA ALA A 135 -5.23 12.12 13.22
C ALA A 135 -5.99 10.96 12.54
N HIS A 136 -5.38 9.77 12.47
CA HIS A 136 -6.00 8.56 11.93
C HIS A 136 -7.29 8.17 12.68
N GLN A 137 -7.27 8.18 14.02
CA GLN A 137 -8.43 7.91 14.86
C GLN A 137 -9.56 8.92 14.61
N SER A 138 -9.24 10.22 14.56
CA SER A 138 -10.25 11.28 14.36
C SER A 138 -11.02 11.16 13.04
N VAL A 139 -10.42 10.60 11.98
CA VAL A 139 -11.10 10.39 10.69
C VAL A 139 -11.78 9.03 10.59
N ALA A 140 -11.36 8.03 11.36
CA ALA A 140 -12.08 6.76 11.48
C ALA A 140 -13.48 6.96 12.11
N GLU A 141 -13.61 7.94 13.02
CA GLU A 141 -14.90 8.33 13.64
C GLU A 141 -15.85 9.10 12.68
N ILE A 142 -15.34 9.65 11.58
CA ILE A 142 -16.12 10.46 10.62
C ILE A 142 -16.79 9.59 9.53
N GLY A 143 -16.38 8.33 9.35
CA GLY A 143 -16.89 7.47 8.28
C GLY A 143 -18.35 7.05 8.48
N ASP A 144 -19.21 7.27 7.47
CA ASP A 144 -20.63 6.86 7.42
C ASP A 144 -20.88 5.33 7.53
N THR A 145 -19.82 4.52 7.64
CA THR A 145 -19.87 3.06 7.73
C THR A 145 -19.03 2.56 8.88
N SER A 146 -19.62 1.77 9.77
CA SER A 146 -18.88 1.03 10.81
C SER A 146 -17.72 0.26 10.18
N ALA A 147 -16.51 0.46 10.69
CA ALA A 147 -15.35 -0.30 10.25
C ALA A 147 -15.64 -1.82 10.38
N PRO A 148 -15.38 -2.63 9.34
CA PRO A 148 -15.49 -4.07 9.46
C PRO A 148 -14.52 -4.58 10.52
N SER A 149 -14.91 -5.62 11.27
CA SER A 149 -13.99 -6.29 12.20
C SER A 149 -12.74 -6.79 11.46
N ALA A 150 -11.60 -6.93 12.16
CA ALA A 150 -10.34 -7.41 11.57
C ALA A 150 -10.55 -8.65 10.67
N ASP A 151 -11.19 -9.69 11.20
CA ASP A 151 -11.49 -10.91 10.44
C ASP A 151 -12.39 -10.70 9.22
N ALA A 152 -13.22 -9.65 9.18
CA ALA A 152 -14.06 -9.31 8.03
C ALA A 152 -13.29 -8.46 7.03
N GLY A 153 -12.43 -7.54 7.49
CA GLY A 153 -11.55 -6.74 6.66
C GLY A 153 -10.58 -7.59 5.84
N ASP A 154 -9.97 -8.61 6.44
CA ASP A 154 -9.04 -9.53 5.75
C ASP A 154 -9.77 -10.46 4.78
N ARG A 155 -10.94 -11.01 5.16
CA ARG A 155 -11.77 -11.83 4.25
C ARG A 155 -12.38 -11.03 3.10
N LEU A 156 -12.54 -9.72 3.28
CA LEU A 156 -12.91 -8.76 2.24
C LEU A 156 -11.68 -8.07 1.63
N GLY A 157 -10.45 -8.42 2.03
CA GLY A 157 -9.15 -7.86 1.65
C GLY A 157 -9.08 -6.45 1.04
N GLN A 158 -9.81 -5.45 1.54
CA GLN A 158 -9.87 -4.12 0.92
C GLN A 158 -8.57 -3.34 1.19
N HIS A 159 -7.61 -3.40 0.26
CA HIS A 159 -6.30 -2.75 0.40
C HIS A 159 -6.23 -1.43 -0.37
N PHE A 160 -6.00 -0.32 0.33
CA PHE A 160 -5.72 0.98 -0.30
C PHE A 160 -4.33 0.97 -0.95
N VAL A 161 -4.28 1.43 -2.20
CA VAL A 161 -3.07 1.52 -3.01
C VAL A 161 -2.95 2.95 -3.53
N ALA A 162 -1.80 3.58 -3.29
CA ALA A 162 -1.50 4.91 -3.83
C ALA A 162 -0.66 4.80 -5.11
N PHE A 163 -1.03 5.56 -6.15
CA PHE A 163 -0.24 5.71 -7.38
C PHE A 163 0.35 7.11 -7.43
N VAL A 164 1.68 7.22 -7.38
CA VAL A 164 2.37 8.50 -7.34
C VAL A 164 3.49 8.55 -8.37
N LYS A 165 3.67 9.71 -9.00
CA LYS A 165 4.81 9.97 -9.87
C LYS A 165 6.02 10.39 -9.02
N GLY A 166 7.10 9.63 -9.09
CA GLY A 166 8.34 9.91 -8.35
C GLY A 166 9.16 11.03 -8.98
N ASP A 167 10.16 11.51 -8.24
CA ASP A 167 11.11 12.52 -8.74
C ASP A 167 11.98 12.00 -9.91
N ASP A 168 12.04 10.68 -10.09
CA ASP A 168 12.67 9.99 -11.22
C ASP A 168 11.78 9.97 -12.49
N GLY A 169 10.59 10.57 -12.45
CA GLY A 169 9.63 10.54 -13.54
C GLY A 169 8.96 9.17 -13.76
N CYS A 170 9.18 8.19 -12.87
CA CYS A 170 8.49 6.91 -12.91
C CYS A 170 7.16 6.96 -12.19
N LEU A 171 6.23 6.09 -12.61
CA LEU A 171 5.04 5.77 -11.83
C LEU A 171 5.41 4.75 -10.75
N TRP A 172 5.04 5.05 -9.52
CA TRP A 172 5.21 4.17 -8.36
C TRP A 172 3.87 3.77 -7.78
N GLU A 173 3.72 2.48 -7.48
CA GLU A 173 2.60 1.92 -6.73
C GLU A 173 3.04 1.67 -5.28
N LEU A 174 2.30 2.26 -4.35
CA LEU A 174 2.64 2.39 -2.94
C LEU A 174 1.53 1.74 -2.11
N GLU A 175 1.71 0.46 -1.79
CA GLU A 175 0.79 -0.38 -1.01
C GLU A 175 1.49 -0.85 0.27
N GLY A 176 0.92 -0.60 1.44
CA GLY A 176 1.59 -0.82 2.73
C GLY A 176 1.75 -2.29 3.15
N SER A 177 0.96 -3.21 2.59
CA SER A 177 1.02 -4.65 2.82
C SER A 177 2.19 -5.35 2.11
N ARG A 178 2.87 -4.67 1.18
CA ARG A 178 4.00 -5.20 0.41
C ARG A 178 5.31 -5.15 1.20
N MET A 179 6.36 -5.76 0.64
CA MET A 179 7.74 -5.65 1.12
C MET A 179 8.52 -4.56 0.37
N GLY A 180 7.86 -3.45 0.06
CA GLY A 180 8.43 -2.33 -0.68
C GLY A 180 7.51 -1.77 -1.78
N PRO A 181 7.85 -0.58 -2.30
CA PRO A 181 7.14 0.07 -3.39
C PRO A 181 7.42 -0.60 -4.74
N LEU A 182 6.48 -0.51 -5.69
CA LEU A 182 6.65 -1.06 -7.04
C LEU A 182 6.80 0.06 -8.08
N ASN A 183 7.94 0.07 -8.78
CA ASN A 183 8.09 0.89 -9.99
C ASN A 183 7.25 0.27 -11.13
N ARG A 184 6.26 1.01 -11.61
CA ARG A 184 5.34 0.63 -12.70
C ARG A 184 5.82 1.08 -14.09
N GLY A 185 6.92 1.83 -14.16
CA GLY A 185 7.60 2.25 -15.39
C GLY A 185 7.70 3.77 -15.54
N PHE A 186 8.57 4.20 -16.45
CA PHE A 186 8.79 5.61 -16.75
C PHE A 186 7.54 6.26 -17.38
N LEU A 187 7.11 7.39 -16.82
CA LEU A 187 5.97 8.20 -17.25
C LEU A 187 6.41 9.53 -17.90
N GLY A 188 7.67 9.95 -17.70
CA GLY A 188 8.23 11.17 -18.32
C GLY A 188 7.50 12.43 -17.86
N GLU A 189 7.09 13.29 -18.79
CA GLU A 189 6.29 14.48 -18.46
C GLU A 189 4.78 14.20 -18.35
N GLU A 190 4.32 12.98 -18.66
CA GLU A 190 2.89 12.67 -18.63
C GLU A 190 2.31 12.68 -17.20
N GLY A 191 1.01 12.97 -17.10
CA GLY A 191 0.27 12.94 -15.84
C GLY A 191 -0.23 11.54 -15.48
N LEU A 192 -0.53 11.31 -14.19
CA LEU A 192 -1.06 10.04 -13.68
C LEU A 192 -2.35 9.57 -14.37
N LEU A 193 -3.15 10.51 -14.88
CA LEU A 193 -4.40 10.26 -15.58
C LEU A 193 -4.26 10.31 -17.12
N SER A 194 -3.04 10.38 -17.67
CA SER A 194 -2.84 10.16 -19.11
C SER A 194 -3.21 8.72 -19.48
N GLN A 195 -3.43 8.44 -20.76
CA GLN A 195 -3.64 7.07 -21.23
C GLN A 195 -2.53 6.12 -20.72
N ARG A 196 -1.27 6.52 -20.83
CA ARG A 196 -0.12 5.76 -20.34
C ARG A 196 -0.10 5.65 -18.82
N GLY A 197 -0.44 6.72 -18.09
CA GLY A 197 -0.53 6.70 -16.62
C GLY A 197 -1.56 5.68 -16.13
N VAL A 198 -2.72 5.62 -16.78
CA VAL A 198 -3.76 4.61 -16.53
C VAL A 198 -3.27 3.21 -16.92
N GLU A 199 -2.66 3.03 -18.11
CA GLU A 199 -2.15 1.74 -18.58
C GLU A 199 -1.05 1.14 -17.69
N LEU A 200 -0.15 1.96 -17.15
CA LEU A 200 0.92 1.51 -16.24
C LEU A 200 0.41 1.26 -14.81
N GLY A 201 -0.53 2.10 -14.35
CA GLY A 201 -1.11 2.06 -13.01
C GLY A 201 -2.36 1.19 -12.91
N ILE A 202 -3.50 1.81 -12.63
CA ILE A 202 -4.76 1.15 -12.29
C ILE A 202 -5.29 0.23 -13.41
N GLY A 203 -5.08 0.59 -14.68
CA GLY A 203 -5.48 -0.23 -15.83
C GLY A 203 -4.77 -1.59 -15.83
N ARG A 204 -3.48 -1.63 -15.46
CA ARG A 204 -2.73 -2.87 -15.29
C ARG A 204 -3.28 -3.75 -14.16
N VAL A 205 -3.71 -3.15 -13.05
CA VAL A 205 -4.32 -3.89 -11.92
C VAL A 205 -5.67 -4.48 -12.35
N ILE A 206 -6.53 -3.67 -12.97
CA ILE A 206 -7.81 -4.11 -13.53
C ILE A 206 -7.63 -5.27 -14.53
N ASP A 207 -6.62 -5.19 -15.40
CA ASP A 207 -6.33 -6.24 -16.37
C ASP A 207 -5.72 -7.50 -15.75
N MET A 208 -4.99 -7.39 -14.64
CA MET A 208 -4.53 -8.54 -13.87
C MET A 208 -5.70 -9.29 -13.24
N GLU A 209 -6.64 -8.60 -12.58
CA GLU A 209 -7.81 -9.23 -11.97
C GLU A 209 -8.69 -9.97 -12.98
N LYS A 210 -8.98 -9.34 -14.13
CA LYS A 210 -9.70 -10.00 -15.24
C LYS A 210 -9.01 -11.28 -15.71
N ARG A 211 -7.67 -11.30 -15.77
CA ARG A 211 -6.89 -12.47 -16.23
C ARG A 211 -6.80 -13.57 -15.18
N SER A 212 -6.83 -13.22 -13.89
CA SER A 212 -6.88 -14.17 -12.77
C SER A 212 -8.22 -14.91 -12.65
N GLY A 213 -9.21 -14.61 -13.51
CA GLY A 213 -10.57 -15.13 -13.41
C GLY A 213 -11.41 -14.41 -12.35
N GLY A 214 -10.93 -13.29 -11.82
CA GLY A 214 -11.68 -12.42 -10.91
C GLY A 214 -12.86 -11.78 -11.63
N GLY A 215 -14.08 -12.22 -11.30
CA GLY A 215 -15.32 -11.60 -11.78
C GLY A 215 -15.70 -10.31 -11.04
N ASP A 216 -14.94 -9.94 -10.01
CA ASP A 216 -15.25 -8.84 -9.10
C ASP A 216 -14.51 -7.55 -9.50
N LEU A 217 -15.18 -6.72 -10.30
CA LEU A 217 -14.63 -5.45 -10.80
C LEU A 217 -15.01 -4.25 -9.89
N ARG A 218 -15.15 -4.47 -8.58
CA ARG A 218 -15.37 -3.40 -7.60
C ARG A 218 -14.07 -2.63 -7.36
N PHE A 219 -13.79 -1.66 -8.22
CA PHE A 219 -12.73 -0.68 -8.06
C PHE A 219 -13.29 0.71 -7.75
N SER A 220 -12.57 1.48 -6.93
CA SER A 220 -12.79 2.91 -6.73
C SER A 220 -11.44 3.61 -6.72
N CYS A 221 -11.38 4.74 -7.43
CA CYS A 221 -10.19 5.56 -7.56
C CYS A 221 -10.57 7.00 -7.19
N ILE A 222 -9.72 7.65 -6.40
CA ILE A 222 -9.79 9.07 -6.10
C ILE A 222 -8.50 9.73 -6.58
N ALA A 223 -8.61 10.94 -7.14
CA ALA A 223 -7.47 11.70 -7.61
C ALA A 223 -7.28 12.93 -6.72
N LEU A 224 -6.05 13.15 -6.25
CA LEU A 224 -5.65 14.43 -5.69
C LEU A 224 -5.30 15.37 -6.84
N ALA A 225 -6.08 16.44 -6.98
CA ALA A 225 -5.97 17.43 -8.05
C ALA A 225 -6.06 18.86 -7.48
N GLY A 226 -5.72 19.86 -8.28
CA GLY A 226 -5.99 21.26 -7.92
C GLY A 226 -7.50 21.51 -7.76
N GLY A 227 -7.87 22.31 -6.77
CA GLY A 227 -9.26 22.75 -6.60
C GLY A 227 -9.65 23.78 -7.68
N GLU A 228 -10.95 23.88 -7.94
CA GLU A 228 -11.52 25.04 -8.62
C GLU A 228 -11.54 26.23 -7.62
N GLU A 229 -11.12 27.42 -8.07
CA GLU A 229 -11.18 28.68 -7.30
C GLU A 229 -12.59 29.31 -7.33
#